data_AF-A0A7W0ZSE2-F1
#
_entry.id   AF-A0A7W0ZSE2-F1
#
_cell.length_a   1.000
_cell.length_b   1.000
_cell.length_c   1.000
_cell.angle_alpha   90.00
_cell.angle_beta   90.00
_cell.angle_gamma   90.00
#
_symmetry.space_group_name_H-M   'P 1'
#
loop_
_entity.id
_entity.type
_entity.pdbx_description
1 polymer ?
#
loop_
_entity_poly.entity_id
_entity_poly.type
_entity_poly.pdbx_seq_one_letter_code
_entity_poly.pdbx_strand_id
1 'polypeptide(L)'
;MRHLLYLVLFSAACGGAPSSRSISVASDQVSADNHKCGAYAIRTGARTKEGEPITLWMPCWDYTKDSSRYQVRADAATKSKLAQVERTQCIGLAPAALERSPFVQDNAIEEIVPHRGGATVRGANIVFKPIPGLTVSWMRRAIACHQARWRTLGQPATYLAGDPTLVEGAQVDVTAVDDHIVVRISSDTPVSAMTALQRANDLKAPQTAAR
;
A
#
# COMPACT_ATOMS: atom_id res chain seq x y z
N MET A 1 -69.23 10.39 -32.67
CA MET A 1 -68.84 10.92 -31.34
C MET A 1 -67.33 10.70 -31.20
N ARG A 2 -66.44 11.52 -31.79
CA ARG A 2 -65.93 12.82 -31.31
C ARG A 2 -65.68 12.84 -29.80
N HIS A 3 -64.43 12.64 -29.38
CA HIS A 3 -63.75 13.30 -28.24
C HIS A 3 -62.24 12.97 -28.35
N LEU A 4 -61.43 13.89 -28.87
CA LEU A 4 -60.68 14.95 -28.18
C LEU A 4 -59.33 14.46 -27.64
N LEU A 5 -58.32 14.64 -28.51
CA LEU A 5 -56.90 14.71 -28.22
C LEU A 5 -56.64 15.69 -27.05
N TYR A 6 -55.87 15.25 -26.05
CA TYR A 6 -55.20 16.15 -25.12
C TYR A 6 -53.69 15.96 -25.28
N LEU A 7 -53.06 17.00 -25.84
CA LEU A 7 -51.63 17.10 -26.09
C LEU A 7 -51.04 17.91 -24.93
N VAL A 8 -50.31 17.26 -24.02
CA VAL A 8 -49.62 17.94 -22.92
C VAL A 8 -48.16 18.12 -23.31
N LEU A 9 -47.82 19.34 -23.69
CA LEU A 9 -46.45 19.82 -23.85
C LEU A 9 -45.85 20.13 -22.47
N PHE A 10 -44.84 19.38 -22.06
CA PHE A 10 -43.94 19.77 -20.97
C PHE A 10 -42.67 20.38 -21.55
N SER A 11 -42.51 21.69 -21.32
CA SER A 11 -41.24 22.41 -21.45
C SER A 11 -40.71 22.73 -20.05
N ALA A 12 -39.50 22.28 -19.73
CA ALA A 12 -38.65 22.79 -18.64
C ALA A 12 -37.20 22.39 -19.00
N ALA A 13 -36.36 23.32 -19.47
CA ALA A 13 -35.57 24.31 -18.72
C ALA A 13 -34.29 23.72 -18.06
N CYS A 14 -33.16 24.11 -18.66
CA CYS A 14 -31.79 24.25 -18.16
C CYS A 14 -31.38 23.54 -16.85
N GLY A 15 -30.56 22.49 -16.96
CA GLY A 15 -29.74 21.94 -15.87
C GLY A 15 -28.25 22.18 -16.16
N GLY A 16 -27.60 22.98 -15.31
CA GLY A 16 -26.24 23.48 -15.49
C GLY A 16 -25.15 22.42 -15.62
N ALA A 17 -24.14 22.75 -16.43
CA ALA A 17 -22.89 21.99 -16.53
C ALA A 17 -22.16 21.98 -15.16
N PRO A 18 -21.67 20.83 -14.69
CA PRO A 18 -20.81 20.80 -13.52
C PRO A 18 -19.50 21.53 -13.84
N SER A 19 -19.24 22.60 -13.10
CA SER A 19 -17.95 23.29 -13.07
C SER A 19 -16.89 22.32 -12.54
N SER A 20 -16.07 21.81 -13.45
CA SER A 20 -14.87 21.04 -13.15
C SER A 20 -13.88 21.94 -12.43
N ARG A 21 -14.00 22.04 -11.09
CA ARG A 21 -12.92 22.59 -10.26
C ARG A 21 -11.75 21.62 -10.34
N SER A 22 -10.75 21.96 -11.14
CA SER A 22 -9.44 21.34 -11.05
C SER A 22 -8.90 21.61 -9.65
N ILE A 23 -8.81 20.55 -8.83
CA ILE A 23 -8.04 20.59 -7.59
C ILE A 23 -6.58 20.66 -8.04
N SER A 24 -6.07 21.89 -8.18
CA SER A 24 -4.64 22.14 -8.29
C SER A 24 -4.04 21.83 -6.93
N VAL A 25 -3.58 20.60 -6.77
CA VAL A 25 -2.71 20.23 -5.65
C VAL A 25 -1.41 20.97 -5.90
N ALA A 26 -1.20 22.08 -5.18
CA ALA A 26 0.10 22.71 -5.10
C ALA A 26 1.06 21.65 -4.53
N SER A 27 1.96 21.16 -5.37
CA SER A 27 3.09 20.35 -4.95
C SER A 27 4.03 21.26 -4.18
N ASP A 28 3.74 21.48 -2.90
CA ASP A 28 4.69 22.13 -1.99
C ASP A 28 5.98 21.31 -2.04
N GLN A 29 7.04 21.96 -2.51
CA GLN A 29 8.37 21.41 -2.52
C GLN A 29 8.78 21.15 -1.07
N VAL A 30 8.73 19.89 -0.66
CA VAL A 30 9.31 19.42 0.59
C VAL A 30 10.82 19.60 0.47
N SER A 31 11.33 20.69 1.06
CA SER A 31 12.74 20.98 1.21
C SER A 31 13.43 19.83 1.95
N ALA A 32 14.57 19.38 1.43
CA ALA A 32 15.25 18.13 1.78
C ALA A 32 16.03 18.16 3.12
N ASP A 33 16.00 19.26 3.86
CA ASP A 33 16.98 19.50 4.94
C ASP A 33 16.45 19.33 6.37
N ASN A 34 15.43 18.51 6.60
CA ASN A 34 15.12 18.07 7.97
C ASN A 34 14.48 16.68 7.97
N HIS A 35 15.27 15.67 8.34
CA HIS A 35 14.85 14.33 8.73
C HIS A 35 14.02 14.39 10.04
N LYS A 36 12.90 15.11 10.01
CA LYS A 36 11.86 14.90 11.01
C LYS A 36 11.18 13.61 10.59
N CYS A 37 10.91 12.76 11.54
CA CYS A 37 10.31 11.47 11.28
C CYS A 37 9.40 11.21 12.48
N GLY A 38 8.17 10.74 12.21
CA GLY A 38 7.09 10.74 13.19
C GLY A 38 5.77 11.30 12.64
N ALA A 39 4.89 11.73 13.56
CA ALA A 39 3.54 12.21 13.28
C ALA A 39 3.54 13.46 12.38
N TYR A 40 3.70 13.27 11.08
CA TYR A 40 3.34 14.28 10.14
C TYR A 40 1.83 14.28 10.03
N ALA A 41 1.19 15.15 10.82
CA ALA A 41 -0.01 15.79 10.32
C ALA A 41 0.41 16.63 9.11
N ILE A 42 0.74 15.99 7.97
CA ILE A 42 0.60 16.65 6.69
C ILE A 42 -0.87 17.06 6.71
N ARG A 43 -1.14 18.35 6.92
CA ARG A 43 -2.48 18.91 6.78
C ARG A 43 -2.81 18.80 5.30
N THR A 44 -3.15 17.60 4.86
CA THR A 44 -3.57 17.29 3.49
C THR A 44 -4.92 17.92 3.17
N GLY A 45 -5.54 18.64 4.12
CA GLY A 45 -6.92 19.07 4.07
C GLY A 45 -7.93 17.92 4.12
N ALA A 46 -7.45 16.66 4.02
CA ALA A 46 -8.29 15.49 3.94
C ALA A 46 -8.90 15.17 5.30
N ARG A 47 -10.21 14.88 5.28
CA ARG A 47 -10.99 14.52 6.45
C ARG A 47 -11.71 13.20 6.22
N THR A 48 -11.98 12.47 7.31
CA THR A 48 -12.91 11.34 7.29
C THR A 48 -14.32 11.81 6.92
N LYS A 49 -15.26 10.88 6.70
CA LYS A 49 -16.67 11.25 6.44
C LYS A 49 -17.27 12.01 7.64
N GLU A 50 -16.72 11.78 8.82
CA GLU A 50 -17.08 12.36 10.10
C GLU A 50 -16.35 13.70 10.36
N GLY A 51 -15.49 14.15 9.44
CA GLY A 51 -14.82 15.44 9.52
C GLY A 51 -13.50 15.44 10.30
N GLU A 52 -13.02 14.28 10.75
CA GLU A 52 -11.75 14.16 11.48
C GLU A 52 -10.56 14.27 10.53
N PRO A 53 -9.49 15.00 10.88
CA PRO A 53 -8.31 15.13 10.02
C PRO A 53 -7.60 13.78 9.85
N ILE A 54 -7.31 13.41 8.60
CA ILE A 54 -6.53 12.21 8.31
C ILE A 54 -5.06 12.52 8.62
N THR A 55 -4.52 11.87 9.65
CA THR A 55 -3.09 11.94 9.97
C THR A 55 -2.34 10.89 9.16
N LEU A 56 -1.39 11.34 8.32
CA LEU A 56 -0.52 10.45 7.56
C LEU A 56 0.68 10.06 8.41
N TRP A 57 0.67 8.85 8.95
CA TRP A 57 1.80 8.34 9.70
C TRP A 57 2.85 7.80 8.73
N MET A 58 4.10 8.22 8.92
CA MET A 58 5.27 7.67 8.25
C MET A 58 6.25 7.17 9.30
N PRO A 59 6.66 5.88 9.24
CA PRO A 59 7.78 5.37 10.01
C PRO A 59 9.04 6.20 9.79
N CYS A 60 9.92 6.22 10.80
CA CYS A 60 11.20 6.90 10.72
C CYS A 60 12.23 6.10 9.91
N TRP A 61 11.97 5.99 8.61
CA TRP A 61 12.79 5.26 7.65
C TRP A 61 13.48 6.18 6.66
N ASP A 62 14.57 5.70 6.08
CA ASP A 62 15.28 6.39 5.02
C ASP A 62 14.57 6.13 3.68
N TYR A 63 13.71 7.06 3.30
CA TYR A 63 13.03 7.06 2.02
C TYR A 63 13.91 7.59 0.87
N THR A 64 15.21 7.76 1.05
CA THR A 64 16.12 8.10 -0.06
C THR A 64 16.79 6.87 -0.66
N LYS A 65 16.88 5.76 0.09
CA LYS A 65 17.63 4.55 -0.29
C LYS A 65 17.01 3.66 -1.38
N ASP A 66 15.81 3.94 -1.84
CA ASP A 66 15.23 3.22 -2.97
C ASP A 66 14.35 4.16 -3.79
N SER A 67 14.84 4.57 -4.96
CA SER A 67 14.15 5.44 -5.90
C SER A 67 13.59 4.67 -7.10
N SER A 68 13.65 3.34 -7.08
CA SER A 68 13.17 2.54 -8.21
C SER A 68 11.64 2.58 -8.26
N ARG A 69 11.11 3.52 -9.06
CA ARG A 69 9.67 3.61 -9.30
C ARG A 69 9.23 2.40 -10.12
N TYR A 70 8.48 1.50 -9.50
CA TYR A 70 7.83 0.39 -10.20
C TYR A 70 6.70 0.92 -11.08
N GLN A 71 6.97 1.10 -12.37
CA GLN A 71 5.94 1.44 -13.35
C GLN A 71 5.36 0.16 -13.95
N VAL A 72 4.15 -0.21 -13.52
CA VAL A 72 3.37 -1.24 -14.19
C VAL A 72 2.51 -0.57 -15.26
N ARG A 73 2.69 -0.97 -16.52
CA ARG A 73 1.79 -0.54 -17.60
C ARG A 73 0.43 -1.19 -17.36
N ALA A 74 -0.59 -0.35 -17.23
CA ALA A 74 -1.98 -0.77 -17.02
C ALA A 74 -2.91 -0.02 -18.00
N ASP A 75 -3.93 -0.71 -18.50
CA ASP A 75 -4.98 -0.10 -19.31
C ASP A 75 -5.90 0.81 -18.46
N ALA A 76 -6.81 1.52 -19.13
CA ALA A 76 -7.71 2.48 -18.47
C ALA A 76 -8.66 1.81 -17.46
N ALA A 77 -9.11 0.59 -17.73
CA ALA A 77 -10.02 -0.16 -16.86
C ALA A 77 -9.29 -0.58 -15.57
N THR A 78 -8.09 -1.13 -15.71
CA THR A 78 -7.21 -1.53 -14.60
C THR A 78 -6.82 -0.33 -13.75
N LYS A 79 -6.48 0.82 -14.37
CA LYS A 79 -6.21 2.07 -13.63
C LYS A 79 -7.43 2.53 -12.81
N SER A 80 -8.63 2.45 -13.38
CA SER A 80 -9.86 2.83 -12.68
C SER A 80 -10.13 1.91 -11.48
N LYS A 81 -9.94 0.59 -11.66
CA LYS A 81 -10.06 -0.41 -10.59
C LYS A 81 -9.01 -0.19 -9.51
N LEU A 82 -7.76 0.09 -9.89
CA LEU A 82 -6.68 0.40 -8.98
C LEU A 82 -7.00 1.63 -8.13
N ALA A 83 -7.48 2.71 -8.74
CA ALA A 83 -7.87 3.93 -8.02
C ALA A 83 -9.03 3.70 -7.04
N GLN A 84 -9.93 2.74 -7.31
CA GLN A 84 -10.99 2.35 -6.39
C GLN A 84 -10.44 1.54 -5.20
N VAL A 85 -9.55 0.59 -5.47
CA VAL A 85 -8.89 -0.22 -4.44
C VAL A 85 -8.02 0.64 -3.54
N GLU A 86 -7.22 1.56 -4.10
CA GLU A 86 -6.37 2.47 -3.34
C GLU A 86 -7.19 3.36 -2.39
N ARG A 87 -8.36 3.85 -2.85
CA ARG A 87 -9.29 4.62 -2.03
C ARG A 87 -9.87 3.87 -0.83
N THR A 88 -9.77 2.55 -0.78
CA THR A 88 -10.32 1.74 0.32
C THR A 88 -9.23 1.08 1.16
N GLN A 89 -8.21 0.50 0.52
CA GLN A 89 -7.17 -0.28 1.19
C GLN A 89 -5.95 0.57 1.61
N CYS A 90 -5.75 1.73 0.97
CA CYS A 90 -4.54 2.53 1.16
C CYS A 90 -4.78 3.85 1.91
N ILE A 91 -5.98 4.06 2.47
CA ILE A 91 -6.33 5.29 3.21
C ILE A 91 -5.36 5.50 4.37
N GLY A 92 -4.75 6.69 4.45
CA GLY A 92 -3.86 7.05 5.55
C GLY A 92 -2.38 6.67 5.32
N LEU A 93 -2.07 6.07 4.16
CA LEU A 93 -0.68 5.86 3.73
C LEU A 93 -0.20 7.07 2.92
N ALA A 94 1.04 7.48 3.14
CA ALA A 94 1.69 8.47 2.28
C ALA A 94 1.96 7.88 0.89
N PRO A 95 2.02 8.70 -0.18
CA PRO A 95 2.30 8.22 -1.55
C PRO A 95 3.57 7.35 -1.64
N ALA A 96 4.62 7.72 -0.90
CA ALA A 96 5.86 6.95 -0.83
C ALA A 96 5.66 5.50 -0.33
N ALA A 97 4.71 5.28 0.57
CA ALA A 97 4.38 3.96 1.10
C ALA A 97 3.51 3.13 0.13
N LEU A 98 2.94 3.73 -0.92
CA LEU A 98 2.23 2.98 -1.96
C LEU A 98 3.22 2.34 -2.92
N GLU A 99 4.26 3.08 -3.29
CA GLU A 99 5.22 2.72 -4.34
C GLU A 99 6.39 1.88 -3.84
N ARG A 100 6.56 1.77 -2.51
CA ARG A 100 7.70 1.08 -1.89
C ARG A 100 7.24 0.12 -0.83
N SER A 101 7.75 -1.10 -0.93
CA SER A 101 7.53 -2.14 0.07
C SER A 101 8.13 -1.72 1.42
N PRO A 102 7.46 -1.96 2.56
CA PRO A 102 8.07 -1.71 3.87
C PRO A 102 9.30 -2.59 4.13
N PHE A 103 9.48 -3.65 3.34
CA PHE A 103 10.57 -4.61 3.48
C PHE A 103 11.89 -4.16 2.82
N VAL A 104 11.91 -3.07 2.04
CA VAL A 104 13.16 -2.56 1.44
C VAL A 104 14.11 -1.94 2.47
N GLN A 105 13.64 -1.75 3.71
CA GLN A 105 14.40 -1.16 4.81
C GLN A 105 15.19 -2.25 5.52
N ASP A 106 16.24 -2.76 4.89
CA ASP A 106 17.09 -3.82 5.42
C ASP A 106 17.64 -3.51 6.83
N ASN A 107 18.01 -2.25 7.07
CA ASN A 107 18.50 -1.77 8.36
C ASN A 107 17.44 -1.79 9.49
N ALA A 108 16.16 -1.79 9.12
CA ALA A 108 15.01 -1.90 10.01
C ALA A 108 14.70 -3.35 10.39
N ILE A 109 15.17 -4.32 9.60
CA ILE A 109 14.93 -5.75 9.83
C ILE A 109 15.99 -6.26 10.81
N GLU A 110 15.53 -6.74 11.96
CA GLU A 110 16.38 -7.38 12.95
C GLU A 110 16.67 -8.83 12.56
N GLU A 111 15.62 -9.59 12.31
CA GLU A 111 15.70 -11.04 12.12
C GLU A 111 14.69 -11.53 11.08
N ILE A 112 15.06 -12.60 10.38
CA ILE A 112 14.15 -13.39 9.56
C ILE A 112 14.25 -14.83 10.03
N VAL A 113 13.12 -15.40 10.41
CA VAL A 113 13.02 -16.77 10.93
C VAL A 113 12.04 -17.56 10.08
N PRO A 114 12.35 -18.80 9.66
CA PRO A 114 11.37 -19.66 9.01
C PRO A 114 10.14 -19.88 9.89
N HIS A 115 8.94 -19.56 9.39
CA HIS A 115 7.70 -19.94 10.07
C HIS A 115 7.43 -21.42 9.76
N ARG A 116 7.33 -22.27 10.80
CA ARG A 116 7.17 -23.71 10.65
C ARG A 116 5.88 -24.21 11.32
N GLY A 117 5.26 -25.23 10.70
CA GLY A 117 4.23 -26.06 11.31
C GLY A 117 4.76 -27.50 11.42
N GLY A 118 5.31 -27.86 12.58
CA GLY A 118 6.09 -29.08 12.74
C GLY A 118 7.42 -29.01 11.97
N ALA A 119 7.76 -30.05 11.21
CA ALA A 119 8.96 -30.08 10.37
C ALA A 119 8.83 -29.23 9.08
N THR A 120 7.60 -28.86 8.70
CA THR A 120 7.31 -28.22 7.42
C THR A 120 7.41 -26.69 7.52
N VAL A 121 8.13 -26.08 6.59
CA VAL A 121 8.14 -24.61 6.42
C VAL A 121 6.80 -24.16 5.85
N ARG A 122 6.17 -23.20 6.54
CA ARG A 122 4.90 -22.57 6.18
C ARG A 122 5.06 -21.12 5.72
N GLY A 123 6.25 -20.54 5.86
CA GLY A 123 6.59 -19.22 5.34
C GLY A 123 7.72 -18.58 6.14
N ALA A 124 7.55 -17.32 6.51
CA ALA A 124 8.56 -16.52 7.21
C ALA A 124 7.96 -15.66 8.32
N ASN A 125 8.73 -15.45 9.38
CA ASN A 125 8.55 -14.38 10.35
C ASN A 125 9.64 -13.35 10.09
N ILE A 126 9.26 -12.09 9.88
CA ILE A 126 10.17 -10.96 9.72
C ILE A 126 10.02 -10.06 10.95
N VAL A 127 11.10 -9.91 11.71
CA VAL A 127 11.13 -9.13 12.94
C VAL A 127 11.76 -7.77 12.62
N PHE A 128 11.00 -6.71 12.86
CA PHE A 128 11.47 -5.34 12.72
C PHE A 128 11.91 -4.80 14.08
N LYS A 129 13.01 -4.04 14.06
CA LYS A 129 13.46 -3.23 15.21
C LYS A 129 12.37 -2.23 15.61
N PRO A 130 12.38 -1.75 16.86
CA PRO A 130 11.53 -0.65 17.29
C PRO A 130 11.84 0.61 16.50
N ILE A 131 10.87 1.10 15.73
CA ILE A 131 11.04 2.28 14.88
C ILE A 131 9.94 3.27 15.19
N PRO A 132 10.27 4.53 15.53
CA PRO A 132 9.23 5.50 15.84
C PRO A 132 8.28 5.70 14.66
N GLY A 133 6.98 5.68 14.95
CA GLY A 133 5.93 5.76 13.92
C GLY A 133 5.63 4.46 13.18
N LEU A 134 6.43 3.40 13.36
CA LEU A 134 6.10 2.07 12.84
C LEU A 134 5.16 1.37 13.82
N THR A 135 3.89 1.22 13.44
CA THR A 135 2.87 0.56 14.27
C THR A 135 2.31 -0.68 13.58
N VAL A 136 1.73 -1.59 14.36
CA VAL A 136 1.06 -2.79 13.82
C VAL A 136 -0.04 -2.40 12.83
N SER A 137 -0.82 -1.36 13.15
CA SER A 137 -1.90 -0.88 12.28
C SER A 137 -1.39 -0.25 10.98
N TRP A 138 -0.26 0.46 11.04
CA TRP A 138 0.40 1.00 9.85
C TRP A 138 0.92 -0.13 8.95
N MET A 139 1.66 -1.09 9.53
CA MET A 139 2.26 -2.20 8.79
C MET A 139 1.20 -3.10 8.13
N ARG A 140 0.13 -3.46 8.87
CA ARG A 140 -1.02 -4.20 8.33
C ARG A 140 -1.63 -3.49 7.12
N ARG A 141 -1.76 -2.16 7.21
CA ARG A 141 -2.35 -1.35 6.15
C ARG A 141 -1.46 -1.25 4.91
N ALA A 142 -0.16 -1.03 5.10
CA ALA A 142 0.81 -0.98 4.00
C ALA A 142 0.79 -2.31 3.22
N ILE A 143 0.86 -3.44 3.92
CA ILE A 143 0.83 -4.78 3.32
C ILE A 143 -0.50 -5.04 2.61
N ALA A 144 -1.63 -4.75 3.26
CA ALA A 144 -2.96 -4.94 2.65
C ALA A 144 -3.11 -4.11 1.38
N CYS A 145 -2.65 -2.86 1.39
CA CYS A 145 -2.61 -1.99 0.22
C CYS A 145 -1.79 -2.62 -0.91
N HIS A 146 -0.54 -3.04 -0.67
CA HIS A 146 0.31 -3.64 -1.70
C HIS A 146 -0.27 -4.93 -2.26
N GLN A 147 -0.79 -5.82 -1.41
CA GLN A 147 -1.45 -7.03 -1.87
C GLN A 147 -2.68 -6.73 -2.74
N ALA A 148 -3.46 -5.71 -2.40
CA ALA A 148 -4.64 -5.32 -3.17
C ALA A 148 -4.25 -4.71 -4.53
N ARG A 149 -3.19 -3.88 -4.58
CA ARG A 149 -2.63 -3.35 -5.83
C ARG A 149 -2.09 -4.47 -6.71
N TRP A 150 -1.28 -5.37 -6.14
CA TRP A 150 -0.70 -6.52 -6.85
C TRP A 150 -1.78 -7.42 -7.47
N ARG A 151 -2.82 -7.79 -6.71
CA ARG A 151 -3.95 -8.58 -7.24
C ARG A 151 -4.72 -7.83 -8.33
N THR A 152 -4.92 -6.52 -8.17
CA THR A 152 -5.63 -5.69 -9.15
C THR A 152 -4.87 -5.58 -10.48
N LEU A 153 -3.54 -5.56 -10.41
CA LEU A 153 -2.65 -5.51 -11.56
C LEU A 153 -2.46 -6.88 -12.26
N GLY A 154 -3.12 -7.95 -11.78
CA GLY A 154 -2.96 -9.29 -12.33
C GLY A 154 -1.70 -10.01 -11.83
N GLN A 155 -1.23 -9.65 -10.64
CA GLN A 155 -0.11 -10.31 -9.95
C GLN A 155 1.23 -10.32 -10.73
N PRO A 156 1.63 -9.21 -11.37
CA PRO A 156 2.86 -9.20 -12.16
C PRO A 156 4.08 -9.44 -11.27
N ALA A 157 4.99 -10.33 -11.70
CA ALA A 157 6.21 -10.66 -10.97
C ALA A 157 7.16 -9.45 -10.79
N THR A 158 7.00 -8.41 -11.60
CA THR A 158 7.82 -7.19 -11.58
C THR A 158 7.35 -6.15 -10.56
N TYR A 159 6.11 -6.24 -10.06
CA TYR A 159 5.61 -5.28 -9.08
C TYR A 159 6.12 -5.63 -7.68
N LEU A 160 7.00 -4.79 -7.13
CA LEU A 160 7.62 -5.00 -5.82
C LEU A 160 8.18 -6.42 -5.68
N ALA A 161 9.02 -6.84 -6.65
CA ALA A 161 9.45 -8.25 -6.80
C ALA A 161 10.13 -8.84 -5.54
N GLY A 162 10.79 -8.00 -4.74
CA GLY A 162 11.42 -8.40 -3.48
C GLY A 162 10.45 -8.49 -2.29
N ASP A 163 9.18 -8.09 -2.44
CA ASP A 163 8.22 -8.12 -1.34
C ASP A 163 7.80 -9.57 -1.02
N PRO A 164 8.09 -10.07 0.20
CA PRO A 164 7.78 -11.44 0.59
C PRO A 164 6.28 -11.68 0.81
N THR A 165 5.46 -10.62 0.91
CA THR A 165 4.00 -10.73 1.10
C THR A 165 3.22 -10.83 -0.22
N LEU A 166 3.87 -10.55 -1.35
CA LEU A 166 3.29 -10.61 -2.69
C LEU A 166 3.51 -11.98 -3.35
N VAL A 167 3.02 -13.01 -2.66
CA VAL A 167 3.06 -14.41 -3.10
C VAL A 167 1.62 -14.94 -3.15
N GLU A 168 1.34 -15.83 -4.10
CA GLU A 168 -0.01 -16.38 -4.27
C GLU A 168 -0.44 -17.17 -3.02
N GLY A 169 -1.65 -16.90 -2.55
CA GLY A 169 -2.19 -17.53 -1.35
C GLY A 169 -1.50 -17.14 -0.04
N ALA A 170 -0.65 -16.09 -0.03
CA ALA A 170 -0.02 -15.63 1.19
C ALA A 170 -1.05 -15.01 2.16
N GLN A 171 -1.13 -15.56 3.37
CA GLN A 171 -1.78 -14.92 4.51
C GLN A 171 -0.72 -14.16 5.32
N VAL A 172 -1.08 -12.96 5.78
CA VAL A 172 -0.17 -12.13 6.57
C VAL A 172 -0.83 -11.76 7.87
N ASP A 173 -0.10 -11.99 8.96
CA ASP A 173 -0.45 -11.53 10.29
C ASP A 173 0.68 -10.62 10.79
N VAL A 174 0.30 -9.55 11.46
CA VAL A 174 1.26 -8.58 12.00
C VAL A 174 0.95 -8.42 13.47
N THR A 175 1.94 -8.61 14.32
CA THR A 175 1.79 -8.52 15.77
C THR A 175 2.89 -7.65 16.35
N ALA A 176 2.66 -7.16 17.56
CA ALA A 176 3.72 -6.57 18.38
C ALA A 176 4.15 -7.64 19.38
N VAL A 177 5.46 -7.84 19.51
CA VAL A 177 6.08 -8.66 20.56
C VAL A 177 7.08 -7.75 21.22
N ASP A 178 6.83 -7.41 22.49
CA ASP A 178 7.52 -6.33 23.20
C ASP A 178 7.44 -5.00 22.41
N ASP A 179 8.57 -4.43 22.03
CA ASP A 179 8.69 -3.21 21.20
C ASP A 179 8.96 -3.50 19.72
N HIS A 180 8.97 -4.77 19.31
CA HIS A 180 9.21 -5.21 17.95
C HIS A 180 7.89 -5.43 17.19
N ILE A 181 7.95 -5.23 15.87
CA ILE A 181 6.87 -5.67 14.98
C ILE A 181 7.28 -6.97 14.31
N VAL A 182 6.43 -7.98 14.44
CA VAL A 182 6.60 -9.28 13.78
C VAL A 182 5.58 -9.39 12.65
N VAL A 183 6.08 -9.53 11.43
CA VAL A 183 5.25 -9.88 10.26
C VAL A 183 5.41 -11.37 9.99
N ARG A 184 4.34 -12.12 10.24
CA ARG A 184 4.24 -13.53 9.88
C ARG A 184 3.57 -13.66 8.52
N ILE A 185 4.24 -14.35 7.62
CA ILE A 185 3.76 -14.68 6.29
C ILE A 185 3.61 -16.19 6.24
N SER A 186 2.41 -16.66 5.91
CA SER A 186 2.11 -18.08 5.76
C SER A 186 1.46 -18.39 4.42
N SER A 187 1.61 -19.63 3.96
CA SER A 187 0.82 -20.16 2.85
C SER A 187 0.55 -21.65 3.04
N ASP A 188 -0.59 -22.09 2.50
CA ASP A 188 -0.98 -23.49 2.50
C ASP A 188 -0.22 -24.30 1.43
N THR A 189 0.33 -23.64 0.40
CA THR A 189 1.14 -24.30 -0.62
C THR A 189 2.63 -24.26 -0.23
N PRO A 190 3.35 -25.40 -0.29
CA PRO A 190 4.78 -25.43 0.01
C PRO A 190 5.61 -24.49 -0.88
N VAL A 191 5.23 -24.36 -2.15
CA VAL A 191 5.94 -23.50 -3.12
C VAL A 191 5.82 -22.02 -2.74
N SER A 192 4.62 -21.54 -2.41
CA SER A 192 4.42 -20.16 -1.96
C SER A 192 5.10 -19.89 -0.62
N ALA A 193 5.02 -20.84 0.33
CA ALA A 193 5.69 -20.72 1.62
C ALA A 193 7.22 -20.57 1.46
N MET A 194 7.84 -21.42 0.64
CA MET A 194 9.27 -21.34 0.36
C MET A 194 9.65 -20.08 -0.42
N THR A 195 8.80 -19.62 -1.34
CA THR A 195 9.02 -18.38 -2.09
C THR A 195 9.00 -17.16 -1.17
N ALA A 196 8.04 -17.09 -0.25
CA ALA A 196 7.97 -16.02 0.75
C ALA A 196 9.22 -16.02 1.66
N LEU A 197 9.67 -17.20 2.10
CA LEU A 197 10.89 -17.34 2.89
C LEU A 197 12.15 -16.93 2.11
N GLN A 198 12.28 -17.34 0.86
CA GLN A 198 13.42 -16.96 0.02
C GLN A 198 13.48 -15.44 -0.15
N ARG A 199 12.38 -14.82 -0.57
CA ARG A 199 12.31 -13.35 -0.71
C ARG A 199 12.62 -12.63 0.59
N ALA A 200 12.14 -13.14 1.72
CA ALA A 200 12.46 -12.57 3.03
C ALA A 200 13.98 -12.63 3.27
N ASN A 201 14.62 -13.79 3.09
CA ASN A 201 16.06 -13.94 3.27
C ASN A 201 16.87 -13.00 2.35
N ASP A 202 16.41 -12.79 1.11
CA ASP A 202 17.05 -11.89 0.15
C ASP A 202 17.05 -10.42 0.62
N LEU A 203 16.17 -10.03 1.56
CA LEU A 203 16.18 -8.69 2.17
C LEU A 203 17.44 -8.40 2.99
N LYS A 204 18.08 -9.44 3.55
CA LYS A 204 19.34 -9.31 4.31
C LYS A 204 20.56 -9.75 3.52
N ALA A 205 20.38 -10.31 2.32
CA ALA A 205 21.49 -10.62 1.45
C ALA A 205 22.16 -9.30 1.02
N PRO A 206 23.50 -9.22 0.99
CA PRO A 206 24.17 -8.08 0.36
C PRO A 206 23.62 -7.97 -1.06
N GLN A 207 23.00 -6.84 -1.41
CA GLN A 207 22.67 -6.57 -2.80
C GLN A 207 23.99 -6.37 -3.54
N THR A 208 24.62 -7.46 -3.96
CA THR A 208 25.69 -7.41 -4.95
C THR A 208 25.06 -6.79 -6.19
N ALA A 209 25.39 -5.53 -6.46
CA ALA A 209 24.99 -4.83 -7.66
C ALA A 209 25.44 -5.67 -8.85
N ALA A 210 24.54 -6.49 -9.39
CA ALA A 210 24.75 -7.17 -10.64
C ALA A 210 24.76 -6.07 -11.71
N ARG A 211 25.96 -5.78 -12.21
CA ARG A 211 26.21 -4.92 -13.36
C ARG A 211 25.80 -5.61 -14.65
#